data_AF-A0A6G3LS54-F1
#
_entry.id   AF-A0A6G3LS54-F1
#
_cell.length_a   1.000
_cell.length_b   1.000
_cell.length_c   1.000
_cell.angle_alpha   90.00
_cell.angle_beta   90.00
_cell.angle_gamma   90.00
#
_symmetry.space_group_name_H-M   'P 1'
#
loop_
_entity.id
_entity.type
_entity.pdbx_description
1 polymer ?
#
loop_
_entity_poly.entity_id
_entity_poly.type
_entity_poly.pdbx_seq_one_letter_code
_entity_poly.pdbx_strand_id
1 'polypeptide(L)'
;MSAAEAHDVSFVEVQYVDLAGFLRSVVIPFETYKRESPGIVAAFDGSSVEGFEPINRSDLMLAPDVQTFARLPWRPERARVLSKIYWPDGRRYEKDPRFMAEEVSRFLLDKGYRPLVGAEVEFFLFRSVKVDVDNPLRGLGYYVKSPEQPWDSDLVSLRTKKAYHLAEPSDALEVVREKILSYFSQVGYGFSATHHEVAVGQSEVSVRAGDPLLVSDEIITFKQVARQAALEHGLVAVFMPKPIYGDNGSGLHFHLSLWDPKANVNLFVDEEGRLTQLARYFIGGVLEHGRSLAALVAPTVNSYRRLVPGYEAPVYLVWGYSNRSAAVRVPATGGNRGLARVEFRSPDPLCNPYLAISATLLAGYDGIVRKIDPGDPFEGNVYELKDEEKLPTLPKSLDEALEELESDNEYLRPVFSKELLQSYLEVKKAEADTARMYPSPIEFYMYMNL
;
A
#
# COMPACT_ATOMS: atom_id res chain seq x y z
N MET A 1 3.29 -22.82 -18.91
CA MET A 1 2.36 -23.91 -18.56
C MET A 1 2.59 -25.09 -19.47
N SER A 2 2.71 -26.29 -18.92
CA SER A 2 2.61 -27.50 -19.74
C SER A 2 1.14 -27.70 -20.18
N ALA A 3 0.91 -28.32 -21.34
CA ALA A 3 -0.45 -28.55 -21.85
C ALA A 3 -1.37 -29.33 -20.87
N ALA A 4 -0.77 -30.11 -19.96
CA ALA A 4 -1.49 -30.87 -18.94
C ALA A 4 -2.15 -29.98 -17.85
N GLU A 5 -1.62 -28.78 -17.60
CA GLU A 5 -2.13 -27.85 -16.58
C GLU A 5 -3.26 -26.94 -17.11
N ALA A 6 -3.62 -27.00 -18.40
CA ALA A 6 -4.68 -26.17 -18.97
C ALA A 6 -6.07 -26.86 -18.94
N HIS A 7 -6.14 -28.15 -18.61
CA HIS A 7 -7.36 -28.95 -18.79
C HIS A 7 -8.49 -28.71 -17.77
N ASP A 8 -8.21 -28.04 -16.64
CA ASP A 8 -9.19 -27.86 -15.55
C ASP A 8 -9.66 -26.40 -15.35
N VAL A 9 -9.13 -25.42 -16.09
CA VAL A 9 -9.52 -24.01 -15.94
C VAL A 9 -10.67 -23.69 -16.88
N SER A 10 -11.81 -23.27 -16.32
CA SER A 10 -13.01 -22.88 -17.08
C SER A 10 -13.08 -21.38 -17.33
N PHE A 11 -12.61 -20.57 -16.38
CA PHE A 11 -12.70 -19.11 -16.43
C PHE A 11 -11.41 -18.44 -16.00
N VAL A 12 -11.14 -17.25 -16.55
CA VAL A 12 -10.03 -16.38 -16.17
C VAL A 12 -10.58 -15.04 -15.69
N GLU A 13 -10.21 -14.65 -14.48
CA GLU A 13 -10.43 -13.32 -13.92
C GLU A 13 -9.32 -12.39 -14.43
N VAL A 14 -9.65 -11.56 -15.43
CA VAL A 14 -8.75 -10.56 -15.99
C VAL A 14 -8.84 -9.32 -15.11
N GLN A 15 -7.79 -9.10 -14.32
CA GLN A 15 -7.76 -8.14 -13.23
C GLN A 15 -7.03 -6.86 -13.61
N TYR A 16 -7.50 -5.73 -13.11
CA TYR A 16 -6.84 -4.42 -13.22
C TYR A 16 -7.07 -3.60 -11.96
N VAL A 17 -6.34 -2.51 -11.78
CA VAL A 17 -6.45 -1.65 -10.59
C VAL A 17 -6.82 -0.24 -11.01
N ASP A 18 -7.80 0.35 -10.32
CA ASP A 18 -8.22 1.74 -10.55
C ASP A 18 -7.35 2.75 -9.77
N LEU A 19 -7.60 4.05 -9.95
CA LEU A 19 -6.80 5.10 -9.30
C LEU A 19 -6.91 5.06 -7.76
N ALA A 20 -8.07 4.67 -7.23
CA ALA A 20 -8.30 4.55 -5.79
C ALA A 20 -7.61 3.30 -5.17
N GLY A 21 -7.11 2.38 -6.00
CA GLY A 21 -6.39 1.18 -5.56
C GLY A 21 -7.28 -0.06 -5.40
N PHE A 22 -8.51 -0.04 -5.92
CA PHE A 22 -9.37 -1.22 -5.95
C PHE A 22 -8.95 -2.18 -7.05
N LEU A 23 -8.84 -3.45 -6.69
CA LEU A 23 -8.71 -4.55 -7.64
C LEU A 23 -10.07 -4.82 -8.28
N ARG A 24 -10.17 -4.60 -9.59
CA ARG A 24 -11.34 -4.85 -10.43
C ARG A 24 -11.05 -6.02 -11.36
N SER A 25 -12.10 -6.62 -11.92
CA SER A 25 -11.92 -7.73 -12.85
C SER A 25 -13.08 -7.89 -13.82
N VAL A 26 -12.78 -8.44 -14.99
CA VAL A 26 -13.75 -9.03 -15.93
C VAL A 26 -13.46 -10.53 -16.00
N VAL A 27 -14.51 -11.36 -15.87
CA VAL A 27 -14.37 -12.81 -15.96
C VAL A 27 -14.68 -13.25 -17.38
N ILE A 28 -13.73 -13.92 -18.03
CA ILE A 28 -13.88 -14.44 -19.39
C ILE A 28 -13.75 -15.98 -19.41
N PRO A 29 -14.32 -16.66 -20.41
CA PRO A 29 -14.04 -18.07 -20.65
C PRO A 29 -12.54 -18.30 -20.91
N PHE A 30 -11.99 -19.40 -20.40
CA PHE A 30 -10.58 -19.76 -20.61
C PHE A 30 -10.23 -19.90 -22.11
N GLU A 31 -11.16 -20.37 -22.94
CA GLU A 31 -10.96 -20.46 -24.40
C GLU A 31 -10.80 -19.08 -25.07
N THR A 32 -11.46 -18.04 -24.57
CA THR A 32 -11.24 -16.66 -25.04
C THR A 32 -9.83 -16.21 -24.69
N TYR A 33 -9.41 -16.41 -23.43
CA TYR A 33 -8.06 -16.11 -22.99
C TYR A 33 -7.00 -16.81 -23.86
N LYS A 34 -7.16 -18.12 -24.08
CA LYS A 34 -6.23 -18.92 -24.88
C LYS A 34 -6.11 -18.47 -26.33
N ARG A 35 -7.22 -18.02 -26.93
CA ARG A 35 -7.27 -17.56 -28.33
C ARG A 35 -6.67 -16.18 -28.51
N GLU A 36 -6.92 -15.27 -27.56
CA GLU A 36 -6.66 -13.83 -27.75
C GLU A 36 -5.44 -13.32 -26.98
N SER A 37 -5.03 -14.00 -25.90
CA SER A 37 -3.82 -13.64 -25.15
C SER A 37 -2.54 -13.83 -25.99
N PRO A 38 -1.56 -12.92 -25.92
CA PRO A 38 -1.43 -11.77 -25.01
C PRO A 38 -2.08 -10.47 -25.51
N GLY A 39 -2.90 -10.51 -26.56
CA GLY A 39 -3.65 -9.36 -27.09
C GLY A 39 -4.85 -8.95 -26.22
N ILE A 40 -5.75 -8.16 -26.80
CA ILE A 40 -6.99 -7.73 -26.12
C ILE A 40 -7.92 -8.92 -25.96
N VAL A 41 -8.32 -9.22 -24.71
CA VAL A 41 -9.22 -10.35 -24.39
C VAL A 41 -10.59 -9.89 -23.87
N ALA A 42 -10.71 -8.62 -23.49
CA ALA A 42 -11.92 -8.03 -22.94
C ALA A 42 -11.95 -6.51 -23.14
N ALA A 43 -13.16 -5.95 -23.21
CA ALA A 43 -13.41 -4.52 -23.11
C ALA A 43 -14.20 -4.23 -21.82
N PHE A 44 -14.13 -3.00 -21.32
CA PHE A 44 -14.94 -2.54 -20.20
C PHE A 44 -15.28 -1.05 -20.31
N ASP A 45 -16.34 -0.65 -19.60
CA ASP A 45 -16.79 0.73 -19.50
C ASP A 45 -15.98 1.48 -18.42
N GLY A 46 -15.05 2.32 -18.86
CA GLY A 46 -14.23 3.18 -18.02
C GLY A 46 -15.01 4.24 -17.24
N SER A 47 -16.25 4.56 -17.61
CA SER A 47 -17.08 5.53 -16.88
C SER A 47 -17.70 5.01 -15.60
N SER A 48 -17.73 3.69 -15.46
CA SER A 48 -18.11 3.00 -14.24
C SER A 48 -16.90 2.75 -13.32
N VAL A 49 -15.72 3.26 -13.66
CA VAL A 49 -14.49 3.13 -12.89
C VAL A 49 -14.04 4.50 -12.39
N GLU A 50 -13.94 4.61 -11.07
CA GLU A 50 -13.59 5.86 -10.41
C GLU A 50 -12.20 6.38 -10.86
N GLY A 51 -12.18 7.63 -11.33
CA GLY A 51 -10.97 8.29 -11.81
C GLY A 51 -10.54 7.94 -13.25
N PHE A 52 -11.30 7.13 -13.99
CA PHE A 52 -11.00 6.81 -15.38
C PHE A 52 -11.63 7.81 -16.35
N GLU A 53 -12.60 7.40 -17.17
CA GLU A 53 -13.11 8.21 -18.28
C GLU A 53 -14.57 8.64 -18.09
N PRO A 54 -15.01 9.77 -18.65
CA PRO A 54 -16.42 10.13 -18.66
C PRO A 54 -17.25 9.26 -19.62
N ILE A 55 -18.58 9.24 -19.42
CA ILE A 55 -19.55 8.43 -20.20
C ILE A 55 -19.43 8.62 -21.72
N ASN A 56 -19.05 9.81 -22.18
CA ASN A 56 -18.96 10.11 -23.61
C ASN A 56 -17.67 9.61 -24.29
N ARG A 57 -16.73 8.99 -23.55
CA ARG A 57 -15.47 8.43 -24.09
C ARG A 57 -14.95 7.29 -23.20
N SER A 58 -15.74 6.25 -22.96
CA SER A 58 -15.46 5.31 -21.87
C SER A 58 -14.90 3.94 -22.25
N ASP A 59 -14.95 3.53 -23.53
CA ASP A 59 -14.49 2.19 -23.92
C ASP A 59 -12.98 2.02 -23.71
N LEU A 60 -12.61 1.03 -22.88
CA LEU A 60 -11.23 0.64 -22.60
C LEU A 60 -11.04 -0.86 -22.81
N MET A 61 -9.81 -1.26 -23.12
CA MET A 61 -9.44 -2.62 -23.55
C MET A 61 -8.45 -3.24 -22.56
N LEU A 62 -8.63 -4.52 -22.23
CA LEU A 62 -7.75 -5.27 -21.33
C LEU A 62 -6.91 -6.27 -22.10
N ALA A 63 -5.59 -6.17 -21.96
CA ALA A 63 -4.62 -7.15 -22.45
C ALA A 63 -3.95 -7.87 -21.26
N PRO A 64 -4.00 -9.19 -21.14
CA PRO A 64 -3.41 -9.90 -20.01
C PRO A 64 -1.89 -9.79 -19.97
N ASP A 65 -1.34 -9.58 -18.78
CA ASP A 65 0.07 -9.81 -18.50
C ASP A 65 0.27 -11.28 -18.14
N VAL A 66 0.66 -12.08 -19.13
CA VAL A 66 0.77 -13.55 -19.04
C VAL A 66 1.72 -14.02 -17.94
N GLN A 67 2.67 -13.18 -17.50
CA GLN A 67 3.60 -13.53 -16.42
C GLN A 67 2.92 -13.60 -15.05
N THR A 68 1.75 -12.97 -14.92
CA THR A 68 0.97 -12.89 -13.67
C THR A 68 -0.15 -13.92 -13.58
N PHE A 69 -0.24 -14.83 -14.57
CA PHE A 69 -1.28 -15.85 -14.60
C PHE A 69 -1.08 -16.84 -13.45
N ALA A 70 -2.12 -17.05 -12.64
CA ALA A 70 -2.12 -18.01 -11.55
C ALA A 70 -3.50 -18.65 -11.38
N ARG A 71 -3.55 -19.93 -11.01
CA ARG A 71 -4.82 -20.56 -10.59
C ARG A 71 -5.22 -20.05 -9.22
N LEU A 72 -6.53 -19.94 -8.96
CA LEU A 72 -7.04 -19.53 -7.65
C LEU A 72 -7.06 -20.73 -6.69
N PRO A 73 -6.33 -20.71 -5.56
CA PRO A 73 -6.25 -21.84 -4.63
C PRO A 73 -7.61 -22.25 -4.02
N TRP A 74 -8.52 -21.29 -3.87
CA TRP A 74 -9.87 -21.49 -3.31
C TRP A 74 -10.93 -21.86 -4.36
N ARG A 75 -10.60 -21.76 -5.66
CA ARG A 75 -11.49 -22.08 -6.79
C ARG A 75 -10.66 -22.68 -7.93
N PRO A 76 -10.33 -23.98 -7.86
CA PRO A 76 -9.41 -24.63 -8.79
C PRO A 76 -9.80 -24.54 -10.28
N GLU A 77 -11.10 -24.37 -10.56
CA GLU A 77 -11.67 -24.18 -11.90
C GLU A 77 -11.49 -22.76 -12.46
N ARG A 78 -10.91 -21.85 -11.69
CA ARG A 78 -10.65 -20.46 -12.06
C ARG A 78 -9.16 -20.13 -11.99
N ALA A 79 -8.75 -19.25 -12.89
CA ALA A 79 -7.47 -18.57 -12.82
C ALA A 79 -7.67 -17.06 -12.75
N ARG A 80 -6.61 -16.35 -12.36
CA ARG A 80 -6.49 -14.90 -12.41
C ARG A 80 -5.31 -14.51 -13.29
N VAL A 81 -5.37 -13.30 -13.83
CA VAL A 81 -4.25 -12.67 -14.53
C VAL A 81 -4.40 -11.15 -14.39
N LEU A 82 -3.33 -10.45 -14.02
CA LEU A 82 -3.32 -8.99 -14.08
C LEU A 82 -3.26 -8.55 -15.53
N SER A 83 -3.73 -7.35 -15.82
CA SER A 83 -3.86 -6.85 -17.17
C SER A 83 -3.37 -5.43 -17.31
N LYS A 84 -3.04 -5.13 -18.55
CA LYS A 84 -2.65 -3.85 -19.09
C LYS A 84 -3.88 -3.21 -19.72
N ILE A 85 -4.13 -1.93 -19.43
CA ILE A 85 -5.27 -1.18 -20.00
C ILE A 85 -4.88 -0.39 -21.26
N TYR A 86 -5.67 -0.49 -22.32
CA TYR A 86 -5.44 0.19 -23.58
C TYR A 86 -6.65 0.99 -24.03
N TRP A 87 -6.39 2.05 -24.78
CA TRP A 87 -7.38 2.68 -25.64
C TRP A 87 -7.79 1.74 -26.79
N PRO A 88 -8.99 1.90 -27.37
CA PRO A 88 -9.41 1.14 -28.54
C PRO A 88 -8.49 1.31 -29.77
N ASP A 89 -7.74 2.41 -29.83
CA ASP A 89 -6.74 2.67 -30.88
C ASP A 89 -5.39 1.95 -30.66
N GLY A 90 -5.26 1.19 -29.57
CA GLY A 90 -4.08 0.40 -29.24
C GLY A 90 -3.00 1.14 -28.43
N ARG A 91 -3.19 2.42 -28.08
CA ARG A 91 -2.29 3.13 -27.16
C ARG A 91 -2.46 2.64 -25.72
N ARG A 92 -1.37 2.61 -24.94
CA ARG A 92 -1.44 2.36 -23.48
C ARG A 92 -2.27 3.45 -22.82
N TYR A 93 -3.11 3.05 -21.87
CA TYR A 93 -3.93 3.99 -21.10
C TYR A 93 -3.08 4.70 -20.06
N GLU A 94 -3.00 6.01 -20.15
CA GLU A 94 -2.12 6.88 -19.38
C GLU A 94 -2.52 7.01 -17.90
N LYS A 95 -3.75 6.61 -17.53
CA LYS A 95 -4.21 6.55 -16.14
C LYS A 95 -4.13 5.16 -15.52
N ASP A 96 -3.57 4.17 -16.23
CA ASP A 96 -3.32 2.81 -15.71
C ASP A 96 -2.21 2.87 -14.63
N PRO A 97 -2.51 2.65 -13.33
CA PRO A 97 -1.49 2.71 -12.27
C PRO A 97 -0.35 1.73 -12.50
N ARG A 98 -0.67 0.53 -13.03
CA ARG A 98 0.32 -0.50 -13.30
C ARG A 98 1.27 -0.07 -14.41
N PHE A 99 0.75 0.61 -15.44
CA PHE A 99 1.59 1.20 -16.47
C PHE A 99 2.56 2.24 -15.91
N MET A 100 2.12 3.07 -14.97
CA MET A 100 3.01 4.06 -14.34
C MET A 100 4.16 3.40 -13.59
N ALA A 101 3.90 2.33 -12.85
CA ALA A 101 4.95 1.57 -12.17
C ALA A 101 5.95 0.94 -13.16
N GLU A 102 5.48 0.41 -14.29
CA GLU A 102 6.34 -0.05 -15.39
C GLU A 102 7.26 1.07 -15.89
N GLU A 103 6.70 2.26 -16.13
CA GLU A 103 7.44 3.40 -16.66
C GLU A 103 8.45 3.97 -15.65
N VAL A 104 8.14 4.00 -14.35
CA VAL A 104 9.11 4.43 -13.32
C VAL A 104 10.29 3.47 -13.23
N SER A 105 10.04 2.16 -13.25
CA SER A 105 11.13 1.18 -13.27
C SER A 105 12.03 1.36 -14.51
N ARG A 106 11.45 1.59 -15.70
CA ARG A 106 12.21 1.88 -16.93
C ARG A 106 13.01 3.18 -16.81
N PHE A 107 12.36 4.25 -16.37
CA PHE A 107 12.99 5.55 -16.21
C PHE A 107 14.22 5.47 -15.29
N LEU A 108 14.11 4.83 -14.13
CA LEU A 108 15.24 4.70 -13.20
C LEU A 108 16.36 3.84 -13.77
N LEU A 109 16.03 2.74 -14.45
CA LEU A 109 17.02 1.90 -15.12
C LEU A 109 17.81 2.68 -16.18
N ASP A 110 17.13 3.51 -16.97
CA ASP A 110 17.77 4.40 -17.96
C ASP A 110 18.68 5.45 -17.32
N LYS A 111 18.39 5.84 -16.07
CA LYS A 111 19.26 6.70 -15.24
C LYS A 111 20.38 5.94 -14.53
N GLY A 112 20.49 4.63 -14.73
CA GLY A 112 21.52 3.78 -14.13
C GLY A 112 21.19 3.27 -12.74
N TYR A 113 19.91 3.29 -12.35
CA TYR A 113 19.45 2.83 -11.04
C TYR A 113 18.44 1.69 -11.18
N ARG A 114 18.75 0.54 -10.58
CA ARG A 114 17.80 -0.58 -10.43
C ARG A 114 17.16 -0.50 -9.04
N PRO A 115 15.88 -0.07 -8.93
CA PRO A 115 15.21 -0.03 -7.63
C PRO A 115 14.86 -1.45 -7.14
N LEU A 116 15.00 -1.67 -5.84
CA LEU A 116 14.41 -2.81 -5.14
C LEU A 116 13.56 -2.32 -3.98
N VAL A 117 12.37 -2.92 -3.83
CA VAL A 117 11.36 -2.55 -2.84
C VAL A 117 10.92 -3.80 -2.09
N GLY A 118 10.97 -3.78 -0.77
CA GLY A 118 10.24 -4.72 0.08
C GLY A 118 9.09 -3.99 0.79
N ALA A 119 8.11 -4.72 1.31
CA ALA A 119 7.00 -4.10 2.02
C ALA A 119 6.58 -4.91 3.25
N GLU A 120 6.27 -4.24 4.35
CA GLU A 120 5.60 -4.83 5.51
C GLU A 120 4.13 -4.41 5.45
N VAL A 121 3.23 -5.38 5.27
CA VAL A 121 1.79 -5.12 5.15
C VAL A 121 1.11 -5.49 6.46
N GLU A 122 0.71 -4.48 7.23
CA GLU A 122 -0.10 -4.68 8.43
C GLU A 122 -1.59 -4.71 8.08
N PHE A 123 -2.37 -5.50 8.82
CA PHE A 123 -3.82 -5.60 8.63
C PHE A 123 -4.49 -6.17 9.89
N PHE A 124 -5.81 -6.11 9.94
CA PHE A 124 -6.63 -6.68 11.01
C PHE A 124 -7.45 -7.86 10.52
N LEU A 125 -7.65 -8.84 11.39
CA LEU A 125 -8.58 -9.95 11.22
C LEU A 125 -9.72 -9.82 12.25
N PHE A 126 -10.91 -9.47 11.76
CA PHE A 126 -12.10 -9.32 12.59
C PHE A 126 -13.07 -10.47 12.34
N ARG A 127 -13.78 -10.91 13.37
CA ARG A 127 -14.92 -11.83 13.23
C ARG A 127 -16.10 -11.16 12.53
N SER A 128 -16.32 -9.87 12.77
CA SER A 128 -17.34 -9.11 12.07
C SER A 128 -17.06 -7.61 12.07
N VAL A 129 -17.44 -6.95 10.98
CA VAL A 129 -17.49 -5.49 10.86
C VAL A 129 -18.89 -5.11 10.41
N LYS A 130 -19.54 -4.18 11.12
CA LYS A 130 -20.84 -3.60 10.75
C LYS A 130 -20.68 -2.10 10.60
N VAL A 131 -21.28 -1.54 9.56
CA VAL A 131 -21.29 -0.11 9.27
C VAL A 131 -22.74 0.36 9.22
N ASP A 132 -23.03 1.47 9.88
CA ASP A 132 -24.34 2.13 9.89
C ASP A 132 -24.16 3.57 9.42
N VAL A 133 -24.34 3.78 8.12
CA VAL A 133 -24.28 5.11 7.49
C VAL A 133 -25.46 5.38 6.54
N ASP A 134 -26.25 4.35 6.22
CA ASP A 134 -27.32 4.41 5.21
C ASP A 134 -28.61 5.08 5.71
N ASN A 135 -28.78 5.21 7.03
CA ASN A 135 -29.96 5.85 7.61
C ASN A 135 -29.55 6.95 8.60
N PRO A 136 -29.31 8.19 8.12
CA PRO A 136 -28.87 9.28 8.98
C PRO A 136 -29.88 9.63 10.08
N LEU A 137 -31.14 9.21 9.96
CA LEU A 137 -32.17 9.44 10.98
C LEU A 137 -32.04 8.51 12.20
N ARG A 138 -31.34 7.38 12.08
CA ARG A 138 -31.15 6.40 13.19
C ARG A 138 -29.81 6.56 13.91
N GLY A 139 -28.87 7.26 13.31
CA GLY A 139 -27.52 7.45 13.83
C GLY A 139 -26.47 7.01 12.82
N LEU A 140 -25.21 7.31 13.13
CA LEU A 140 -24.06 6.92 12.34
C LEU A 140 -23.10 6.12 13.22
N GLY A 141 -22.41 5.13 12.67
CA GLY A 141 -21.40 4.41 13.43
C GLY A 141 -20.85 3.17 12.73
N TYR A 142 -19.94 2.51 13.44
CA TYR A 142 -19.45 1.19 13.05
C TYR A 142 -19.19 0.35 14.29
N TYR A 143 -19.17 -0.96 14.11
CA TYR A 143 -18.89 -1.93 15.15
C TYR A 143 -17.94 -3.00 14.62
N VAL A 144 -16.86 -3.26 15.36
CA VAL A 144 -15.86 -4.30 15.05
C VAL A 144 -15.80 -5.30 16.18
N LYS A 145 -15.81 -6.59 15.85
CA LYS A 145 -15.58 -7.70 16.79
C LYS A 145 -14.37 -8.49 16.33
N SER A 146 -13.37 -8.66 17.19
CA SER A 146 -12.22 -9.56 16.95
C SER A 146 -12.32 -10.79 17.86
N PRO A 147 -11.78 -11.94 17.43
CA PRO A 147 -11.73 -13.16 18.27
C PRO A 147 -10.90 -13.01 19.55
N GLU A 148 -10.09 -11.94 19.64
CA GLU A 148 -9.11 -11.70 20.71
C GLU A 148 -9.46 -10.48 21.60
N GLN A 149 -10.62 -9.83 21.35
CA GLN A 149 -11.02 -8.60 22.03
C GLN A 149 -11.31 -8.80 23.53
N PRO A 150 -10.81 -7.92 24.41
CA PRO A 150 -10.81 -8.21 25.83
C PRO A 150 -12.20 -8.20 26.50
N TRP A 151 -13.19 -7.55 25.90
CA TRP A 151 -14.55 -7.40 26.44
C TRP A 151 -15.57 -8.40 25.86
N ASP A 152 -15.21 -9.18 24.83
CA ASP A 152 -16.15 -10.05 24.09
C ASP A 152 -15.43 -11.20 23.35
N SER A 153 -14.36 -11.76 23.95
CA SER A 153 -13.65 -12.93 23.43
C SER A 153 -14.17 -14.23 24.06
N ASP A 154 -14.59 -15.17 23.22
CA ASP A 154 -14.94 -16.53 23.67
C ASP A 154 -13.68 -17.44 23.80
N LEU A 155 -12.51 -16.96 23.37
CA LEU A 155 -11.28 -17.75 23.22
C LEU A 155 -10.11 -17.20 24.05
N VAL A 156 -9.59 -16.02 23.69
CA VAL A 156 -8.43 -15.37 24.33
C VAL A 156 -8.71 -13.88 24.49
N SER A 157 -8.40 -13.33 25.66
CA SER A 157 -8.59 -11.90 25.97
C SER A 157 -7.23 -11.19 25.95
N LEU A 158 -6.96 -10.41 24.91
CA LEU A 158 -5.71 -9.67 24.76
C LEU A 158 -5.85 -8.22 25.19
N ARG A 159 -4.78 -7.68 25.81
CA ARG A 159 -4.72 -6.26 26.17
C ARG A 159 -4.33 -5.42 24.96
N THR A 160 -4.95 -4.25 24.81
CA THR A 160 -4.57 -3.27 23.79
C THR A 160 -3.10 -2.90 23.91
N LYS A 161 -2.43 -2.70 22.77
CA LYS A 161 -1.00 -2.42 22.65
C LYS A 161 -0.05 -3.45 23.28
N LYS A 162 -0.47 -4.70 23.46
CA LYS A 162 0.31 -5.75 24.15
C LYS A 162 0.32 -7.10 23.44
N ALA A 163 -0.12 -7.15 22.17
CA ALA A 163 -0.26 -8.40 21.45
C ALA A 163 0.96 -8.76 20.56
N TYR A 164 1.99 -7.91 20.55
CA TYR A 164 3.16 -8.07 19.70
C TYR A 164 3.90 -9.40 19.95
N HIS A 165 4.09 -10.20 18.89
CA HIS A 165 4.82 -11.47 18.92
C HIS A 165 4.32 -12.46 19.97
N LEU A 166 3.02 -12.48 20.25
CA LEU A 166 2.43 -13.58 20.99
C LEU A 166 2.54 -14.88 20.19
N ALA A 167 2.74 -15.99 20.90
CA ALA A 167 2.76 -17.33 20.32
C ALA A 167 1.46 -18.07 20.66
N GLU A 168 1.17 -19.13 19.91
CA GLU A 168 0.10 -20.06 20.24
C GLU A 168 0.23 -20.59 21.70
N PRO A 169 -0.89 -20.73 22.44
CA PRO A 169 -2.27 -20.52 22.01
C PRO A 169 -2.79 -19.09 22.26
N SER A 170 -1.94 -18.13 22.66
CA SER A 170 -2.38 -16.74 22.93
C SER A 170 -2.65 -15.95 21.66
N ASP A 171 -1.95 -16.31 20.58
CA ASP A 171 -2.25 -15.86 19.23
C ASP A 171 -3.31 -16.79 18.61
N ALA A 172 -4.54 -16.30 18.45
CA ALA A 172 -5.64 -17.07 17.89
C ALA A 172 -5.73 -16.92 16.35
N LEU A 173 -4.90 -16.07 15.75
CA LEU A 173 -4.92 -15.71 14.34
C LEU A 173 -3.84 -16.40 13.52
N GLU A 174 -2.87 -17.07 14.16
CA GLU A 174 -1.75 -17.74 13.50
C GLU A 174 -2.19 -18.71 12.40
N VAL A 175 -3.14 -19.60 12.70
CA VAL A 175 -3.71 -20.55 11.71
C VAL A 175 -4.29 -19.85 10.47
N VAL A 176 -4.89 -18.66 10.64
CA VAL A 176 -5.45 -17.89 9.53
C VAL A 176 -4.32 -17.24 8.73
N ARG A 177 -3.28 -16.71 9.39
CA ARG A 177 -2.10 -16.18 8.72
C ARG A 177 -1.39 -17.25 7.90
N GLU A 178 -1.18 -18.45 8.45
CA GLU A 178 -0.59 -19.58 7.70
C GLU A 178 -1.41 -19.93 6.45
N LYS A 179 -2.74 -19.93 6.55
CA LYS A 179 -3.62 -20.15 5.41
C LYS A 179 -3.46 -19.07 4.33
N ILE A 180 -3.44 -17.80 4.74
CA ILE A 180 -3.19 -16.65 3.83
C ILE A 180 -1.88 -16.87 3.08
N LEU A 181 -0.80 -17.19 3.81
CA LEU A 181 0.53 -17.38 3.25
C LEU A 181 0.62 -18.60 2.31
N SER A 182 -0.10 -19.68 2.64
CA SER A 182 -0.23 -20.85 1.77
C SER A 182 -0.88 -20.49 0.44
N TYR A 183 -1.98 -19.74 0.46
CA TYR A 183 -2.63 -19.27 -0.76
C TYR A 183 -1.76 -18.27 -1.53
N PHE A 184 -1.08 -17.36 -0.84
CA PHE A 184 -0.18 -16.39 -1.46
C PHE A 184 0.97 -17.08 -2.20
N SER A 185 1.52 -18.15 -1.61
CA SER A 185 2.53 -19.01 -2.24
C SER A 185 2.00 -19.76 -3.46
N GLN A 186 0.77 -20.28 -3.39
CA GLN A 186 0.15 -21.01 -4.51
C GLN A 186 -0.19 -20.12 -5.70
N VAL A 187 -0.43 -18.82 -5.50
CA VAL A 187 -0.57 -17.84 -6.61
C VAL A 187 0.77 -17.31 -7.12
N GLY A 188 1.90 -17.86 -6.65
CA GLY A 188 3.24 -17.61 -7.19
C GLY A 188 4.07 -16.56 -6.44
N TYR A 189 3.60 -16.06 -5.29
CA TYR A 189 4.27 -14.99 -4.55
C TYR A 189 4.87 -15.45 -3.23
N GLY A 190 5.92 -14.76 -2.78
CA GLY A 190 6.67 -15.13 -1.59
C GLY A 190 6.55 -14.13 -0.46
N PHE A 191 6.74 -14.60 0.76
CA PHE A 191 6.87 -13.78 1.97
C PHE A 191 8.19 -14.09 2.67
N SER A 192 8.64 -13.21 3.55
CA SER A 192 9.82 -13.45 4.41
C SER A 192 9.45 -13.75 5.85
N ALA A 193 8.39 -13.14 6.38
CA ALA A 193 7.96 -13.33 7.76
C ALA A 193 6.47 -13.00 7.92
N THR A 194 5.88 -13.49 9.01
CA THR A 194 4.58 -13.04 9.54
C THR A 194 4.62 -13.13 11.06
N HIS A 195 3.83 -12.31 11.73
CA HIS A 195 3.62 -12.38 13.18
C HIS A 195 2.35 -11.64 13.58
N HIS A 196 1.92 -11.85 14.83
CA HIS A 196 0.98 -10.96 15.49
C HIS A 196 1.60 -9.58 15.71
N GLU A 197 0.84 -8.54 15.41
CA GLU A 197 1.25 -7.15 15.59
C GLU A 197 0.82 -6.57 16.93
N VAL A 198 1.08 -5.28 17.19
CA VAL A 198 0.91 -4.66 18.51
C VAL A 198 -0.56 -4.60 18.97
N ALA A 199 -1.50 -4.29 18.06
CA ALA A 199 -2.92 -4.15 18.40
C ALA A 199 -3.67 -5.48 18.40
N VAL A 200 -4.80 -5.53 19.12
CA VAL A 200 -5.66 -6.72 19.17
C VAL A 200 -6.24 -7.05 17.80
N GLY A 201 -6.08 -8.30 17.35
CA GLY A 201 -6.52 -8.75 16.04
C GLY A 201 -5.64 -8.28 14.88
N GLN A 202 -4.47 -7.69 15.15
CA GLN A 202 -3.56 -7.16 14.14
C GLN A 202 -2.54 -8.22 13.72
N SER A 203 -2.14 -8.17 12.45
CA SER A 203 -1.18 -9.09 11.85
C SER A 203 -0.30 -8.34 10.86
N GLU A 204 0.93 -8.80 10.68
CA GLU A 204 1.83 -8.33 9.62
C GLU A 204 2.25 -9.50 8.73
N VAL A 205 2.39 -9.22 7.43
CA VAL A 205 3.14 -10.06 6.49
C VAL A 205 4.18 -9.20 5.78
N SER A 206 5.42 -9.66 5.78
CA SER A 206 6.51 -9.01 5.05
C SER A 206 6.69 -9.64 3.67
N VAL A 207 6.53 -8.83 2.64
CA VAL A 207 6.77 -9.15 1.22
C VAL A 207 8.26 -8.99 0.91
N ARG A 208 8.80 -9.91 0.10
CA ARG A 208 10.22 -9.93 -0.24
C ARG A 208 10.62 -8.72 -1.08
N ALA A 209 11.89 -8.34 -1.00
CA ALA A 209 12.42 -7.29 -1.85
C ALA A 209 12.44 -7.71 -3.33
N GLY A 210 11.83 -6.91 -4.20
CA GLY A 210 11.72 -7.16 -5.64
C GLY A 210 11.67 -5.87 -6.46
N ASP A 211 11.44 -6.02 -7.78
CA ASP A 211 11.17 -4.86 -8.64
C ASP A 211 9.87 -4.14 -8.20
N PRO A 212 9.79 -2.80 -8.28
CA PRO A 212 8.61 -2.04 -7.86
C PRO A 212 7.26 -2.53 -8.42
N LEU A 213 7.23 -2.96 -9.69
CA LEU A 213 6.02 -3.46 -10.33
C LEU A 213 5.58 -4.78 -9.70
N LEU A 214 6.52 -5.71 -9.51
CA LEU A 214 6.26 -7.02 -8.91
C LEU A 214 5.74 -6.85 -7.47
N VAL A 215 6.37 -5.99 -6.69
CA VAL A 215 6.00 -5.77 -5.28
C VAL A 215 4.61 -5.12 -5.19
N SER A 216 4.28 -4.25 -6.14
CA SER A 216 2.92 -3.67 -6.24
C SER A 216 1.88 -4.74 -6.62
N ASP A 217 2.19 -5.61 -7.59
CA ASP A 217 1.37 -6.76 -7.98
C ASP A 217 1.16 -7.72 -6.77
N GLU A 218 2.21 -7.95 -5.99
CA GLU A 218 2.21 -8.75 -4.76
C GLU A 218 1.29 -8.16 -3.68
N ILE A 219 1.39 -6.86 -3.38
CA ILE A 219 0.56 -6.19 -2.37
C ILE A 219 -0.92 -6.25 -2.75
N ILE A 220 -1.27 -5.98 -4.01
CA ILE A 220 -2.66 -6.06 -4.49
C ILE A 220 -3.20 -7.48 -4.41
N THR A 221 -2.40 -8.46 -4.84
CA THR A 221 -2.79 -9.87 -4.79
C THR A 221 -2.92 -10.35 -3.35
N PHE A 222 -2.01 -9.94 -2.46
CA PHE A 222 -2.05 -10.24 -1.03
C PHE A 222 -3.36 -9.78 -0.39
N LYS A 223 -3.82 -8.56 -0.67
CA LYS A 223 -5.11 -8.07 -0.17
C LYS A 223 -6.29 -8.94 -0.61
N GLN A 224 -6.28 -9.42 -1.86
CA GLN A 224 -7.32 -10.36 -2.35
C GLN A 224 -7.25 -11.71 -1.63
N VAL A 225 -6.06 -12.30 -1.57
CA VAL A 225 -5.81 -13.59 -0.93
C VAL A 225 -6.18 -13.56 0.56
N ALA A 226 -5.75 -12.52 1.27
CA ALA A 226 -6.01 -12.34 2.69
C ALA A 226 -7.51 -12.26 2.99
N ARG A 227 -8.26 -11.48 2.21
CA ARG A 227 -9.72 -11.39 2.34
C ARG A 227 -10.39 -12.73 2.11
N GLN A 228 -9.98 -13.47 1.08
CA GLN A 228 -10.58 -14.76 0.77
C GLN A 228 -10.28 -15.83 1.83
N ALA A 229 -9.02 -15.97 2.26
CA ALA A 229 -8.64 -16.93 3.29
C ALA A 229 -9.28 -16.60 4.65
N ALA A 230 -9.39 -15.32 5.00
CA ALA A 230 -10.10 -14.89 6.20
C ALA A 230 -11.59 -15.27 6.15
N LEU A 231 -12.26 -15.05 5.01
CA LEU A 231 -13.68 -15.40 4.83
C LEU A 231 -13.93 -16.90 5.00
N GLU A 232 -13.04 -17.76 4.51
CA GLU A 232 -13.13 -19.21 4.72
C GLU A 232 -13.03 -19.62 6.19
N HIS A 233 -12.46 -18.77 7.05
CA HIS A 233 -12.34 -18.96 8.49
C HIS A 233 -13.39 -18.16 9.28
N GLY A 234 -14.41 -17.60 8.61
CA GLY A 234 -15.44 -16.78 9.26
C GLY A 234 -14.94 -15.45 9.80
N LEU A 235 -13.83 -14.94 9.25
CA LEU A 235 -13.23 -13.64 9.56
C LEU A 235 -13.28 -12.71 8.33
N VAL A 236 -12.97 -11.44 8.57
CA VAL A 236 -12.84 -10.40 7.56
C VAL A 236 -11.48 -9.75 7.73
N ALA A 237 -10.67 -9.75 6.66
CA ALA A 237 -9.41 -9.03 6.63
C ALA A 237 -9.64 -7.55 6.29
N VAL A 238 -9.17 -6.65 7.16
CA VAL A 238 -9.32 -5.20 7.07
C VAL A 238 -7.96 -4.53 7.03
N PHE A 239 -7.72 -3.76 5.96
CA PHE A 239 -6.47 -3.06 5.67
C PHE A 239 -6.52 -1.56 6.02
N MET A 240 -7.58 -1.14 6.71
CA MET A 240 -7.81 0.25 7.07
C MET A 240 -6.72 0.73 8.05
N PRO A 241 -6.17 1.96 7.90
CA PRO A 241 -5.05 2.43 8.72
C PRO A 241 -5.37 2.52 10.20
N LYS A 242 -6.61 2.87 10.55
CA LYS A 242 -7.06 3.03 11.93
C LYS A 242 -8.50 2.53 12.12
N PRO A 243 -8.69 1.22 12.30
CA PRO A 243 -10.02 0.65 12.55
C PRO A 243 -10.42 0.71 14.03
N ILE A 244 -9.47 0.87 14.96
CA ILE A 244 -9.72 0.92 16.41
C ILE A 244 -9.06 2.18 17.00
N TYR A 245 -9.86 3.02 17.66
CA TYR A 245 -9.35 4.14 18.45
C TYR A 245 -8.63 3.63 19.70
N GLY A 246 -7.47 4.20 20.04
CA GLY A 246 -6.74 3.86 21.27
C GLY A 246 -5.78 2.67 21.18
N ASP A 247 -5.77 1.92 20.08
CA ASP A 247 -4.78 0.84 19.82
C ASP A 247 -3.90 1.18 18.59
N ASN A 248 -2.89 0.38 18.27
CA ASN A 248 -2.05 0.61 17.08
C ASN A 248 -2.86 0.55 15.77
N GLY A 249 -2.36 1.21 14.73
CA GLY A 249 -2.96 1.22 13.38
C GLY A 249 -2.14 0.38 12.40
N SER A 250 -2.66 0.18 11.20
CA SER A 250 -1.97 -0.58 10.14
C SER A 250 -1.13 0.32 9.23
N GLY A 251 0.17 0.06 9.17
CA GLY A 251 1.13 0.63 8.21
C GLY A 251 1.38 -0.24 6.99
N LEU A 252 1.98 0.38 5.97
CA LEU A 252 2.57 -0.30 4.80
C LEU A 252 4.02 0.16 4.66
N HIS A 253 4.96 -0.39 5.43
CA HIS A 253 6.32 0.14 5.45
C HIS A 253 7.07 -0.25 4.18
N PHE A 254 7.55 0.72 3.41
CA PHE A 254 8.35 0.48 2.20
C PHE A 254 9.83 0.41 2.53
N HIS A 255 10.49 -0.67 2.15
CA HIS A 255 11.92 -0.88 2.29
C HIS A 255 12.59 -0.71 0.93
N LEU A 256 13.27 0.42 0.71
CA LEU A 256 13.76 0.86 -0.60
C LEU A 256 15.30 0.82 -0.67
N SER A 257 15.82 0.37 -1.81
CA SER A 257 17.25 0.46 -2.14
C SER A 257 17.45 0.67 -3.64
N LEU A 258 18.53 1.35 -4.02
CA LEU A 258 18.96 1.46 -5.42
C LEU A 258 20.21 0.63 -5.65
N TRP A 259 20.26 -0.07 -6.77
CA TRP A 259 21.35 -0.95 -7.15
C TRP A 259 21.94 -0.53 -8.49
N ASP A 260 23.24 -0.73 -8.67
CA ASP A 260 23.86 -0.63 -9.99
C ASP A 260 23.36 -1.81 -10.84
N PRO A 261 22.68 -1.58 -11.98
CA PRO A 261 22.14 -2.65 -12.80
C PRO A 261 23.22 -3.52 -13.45
N LYS A 262 24.43 -2.99 -13.67
CA LYS A 262 25.55 -3.69 -14.32
C LYS A 262 26.42 -4.43 -13.31
N ALA A 263 26.81 -3.76 -12.23
CA ALA A 263 27.67 -4.33 -11.21
C ALA A 263 26.90 -5.20 -10.20
N ASN A 264 25.58 -5.06 -10.14
CA ASN A 264 24.71 -5.72 -9.16
C ASN A 264 25.14 -5.43 -7.71
N VAL A 265 25.50 -4.19 -7.42
CA VAL A 265 25.93 -3.71 -6.10
C VAL A 265 24.91 -2.71 -5.55
N ASN A 266 24.62 -2.81 -4.25
CA ASN A 266 23.75 -1.89 -3.56
C ASN A 266 24.42 -0.51 -3.43
N LEU A 267 23.83 0.52 -4.02
CA LEU A 267 24.35 1.88 -4.05
C LEU A 267 24.08 2.65 -2.75
N PHE A 268 23.27 2.11 -1.84
CA PHE A 268 22.94 2.77 -0.58
C PHE A 268 23.98 2.53 0.52
N VAL A 269 24.92 1.60 0.31
CA VAL A 269 25.91 1.23 1.31
C VAL A 269 27.33 1.18 0.73
N ASP A 270 28.28 1.78 1.43
CA ASP A 270 29.70 1.76 1.05
C ASP A 270 30.37 0.43 1.43
N GLU A 271 31.68 0.33 1.20
CA GLU A 271 32.48 -0.86 1.50
C GLU A 271 32.58 -1.17 2.99
N GLU A 272 32.52 -0.15 3.83
CA GLU A 272 32.57 -0.23 5.29
C GLU A 272 31.20 -0.48 5.93
N GLY A 273 30.12 -0.56 5.15
CA GLY A 273 28.77 -0.82 5.64
C GLY A 273 28.02 0.44 6.10
N ARG A 274 28.52 1.63 5.76
CA ARG A 274 27.89 2.92 6.09
C ARG A 274 26.97 3.37 4.96
N LEU A 275 25.99 4.20 5.32
CA LEU A 275 25.07 4.81 4.37
C LEU A 275 25.85 5.74 3.41
N THR A 276 25.67 5.58 2.09
CA THR A 276 26.33 6.43 1.10
C THR A 276 25.71 7.82 1.03
N GLN A 277 26.44 8.79 0.49
CA GLN A 277 25.89 10.13 0.20
C GLN A 277 24.70 10.05 -0.78
N LEU A 278 24.73 9.10 -1.71
CA LEU A 278 23.61 8.88 -2.64
C LEU A 278 22.34 8.48 -1.89
N ALA A 279 22.43 7.56 -0.92
CA ALA A 279 21.29 7.20 -0.09
C ALA A 279 20.82 8.37 0.79
N ARG A 280 21.74 9.20 1.31
CA ARG A 280 21.36 10.42 2.03
C ARG A 280 20.56 11.35 1.12
N TYR A 281 20.99 11.60 -0.12
CA TYR A 281 20.21 12.42 -1.05
C TYR A 281 18.85 11.82 -1.40
N PHE A 282 18.77 10.49 -1.53
CA PHE A 282 17.48 9.80 -1.69
C PHE A 282 16.55 10.08 -0.50
N ILE A 283 17.05 9.97 0.73
CA ILE A 283 16.30 10.33 1.94
C ILE A 283 15.89 11.81 1.90
N GLY A 284 16.79 12.71 1.50
CA GLY A 284 16.51 14.15 1.39
C GLY A 284 15.33 14.45 0.47
N GLY A 285 15.25 13.80 -0.70
CA GLY A 285 14.11 13.93 -1.60
C GLY A 285 12.80 13.39 -1.02
N VAL A 286 12.83 12.24 -0.34
CA VAL A 286 11.64 11.69 0.34
C VAL A 286 11.14 12.61 1.46
N LEU A 287 12.04 13.24 2.22
CA LEU A 287 11.68 14.18 3.28
C LEU A 287 11.17 15.52 2.71
N GLU A 288 11.84 16.08 1.71
CA GLU A 288 11.46 17.33 1.02
C GLU A 288 10.02 17.24 0.49
N HIS A 289 9.71 16.16 -0.22
CA HIS A 289 8.40 15.93 -0.83
C HIS A 289 7.42 15.20 0.10
N GLY A 290 7.79 14.97 1.36
CA GLY A 290 7.03 14.10 2.27
C GLY A 290 5.59 14.54 2.49
N ARG A 291 5.33 15.85 2.42
CA ARG A 291 3.98 16.43 2.55
C ARG A 291 3.11 16.15 1.32
N SER A 292 3.65 16.36 0.12
CA SER A 292 3.01 16.00 -1.15
C SER A 292 2.81 14.47 -1.27
N LEU A 293 3.84 13.68 -0.94
CA LEU A 293 3.79 12.22 -0.95
C LEU A 293 2.66 11.66 -0.08
N ALA A 294 2.31 12.33 1.03
CA ALA A 294 1.25 11.89 1.93
C ALA A 294 -0.09 11.67 1.19
N ALA A 295 -0.39 12.47 0.16
CA ALA A 295 -1.60 12.30 -0.64
C ALA A 295 -1.64 11.01 -1.46
N LEU A 296 -0.48 10.39 -1.73
CA LEU A 296 -0.35 9.16 -2.53
C LEU A 296 -0.08 7.94 -1.65
N VAL A 297 0.67 8.10 -0.56
CA VAL A 297 1.06 7.00 0.33
C VAL A 297 0.12 6.81 1.52
N ALA A 298 -0.59 7.86 1.92
CA ALA A 298 -1.56 7.87 3.01
C ALA A 298 -2.90 8.51 2.53
N PRO A 299 -3.58 7.90 1.55
CA PRO A 299 -4.46 8.63 0.65
C PRO A 299 -5.94 8.59 1.05
N THR A 300 -6.23 8.40 2.33
CA THR A 300 -7.61 8.35 2.83
C THR A 300 -7.81 9.23 4.04
N VAL A 301 -9.05 9.66 4.30
CA VAL A 301 -9.36 10.39 5.54
C VAL A 301 -9.00 9.58 6.79
N ASN A 302 -9.09 8.25 6.74
CA ASN A 302 -8.73 7.38 7.85
C ASN A 302 -7.22 7.27 8.08
N SER A 303 -6.40 7.48 7.05
CA SER A 303 -4.93 7.52 7.14
C SER A 303 -4.46 8.53 8.19
N TYR A 304 -5.08 9.70 8.25
CA TYR A 304 -4.76 10.78 9.19
C TYR A 304 -5.31 10.54 10.61
N ARG A 305 -6.05 9.45 10.83
CA ARG A 305 -6.37 8.94 12.17
C ARG A 305 -5.29 7.98 12.69
N ARG A 306 -4.46 7.42 11.80
CA ARG A 306 -3.24 6.67 12.13
C ARG A 306 -2.07 7.62 12.37
N LEU A 307 -1.87 8.62 11.50
CA LEU A 307 -0.76 9.58 11.54
C LEU A 307 -0.93 10.64 12.64
N VAL A 308 -1.07 10.19 13.88
CA VAL A 308 -1.14 11.01 15.09
C VAL A 308 -0.10 10.53 16.10
N PRO A 309 0.44 11.41 16.97
CA PRO A 309 1.42 11.00 17.97
C PRO A 309 0.92 9.87 18.91
N GLY A 310 1.83 8.98 19.33
CA GLY A 310 1.57 8.01 20.42
C GLY A 310 1.23 6.55 20.02
N TYR A 311 1.33 6.18 18.75
CA TYR A 311 1.00 4.83 18.24
C TYR A 311 2.06 4.27 17.26
N GLU A 312 3.32 4.64 17.42
CA GLU A 312 4.44 4.26 16.52
C GLU A 312 4.30 4.71 15.06
N ALA A 313 3.28 5.51 14.75
CA ALA A 313 3.10 6.14 13.44
C ALA A 313 4.02 7.36 13.30
N PRO A 314 4.73 7.50 12.17
CA PRO A 314 5.61 8.63 11.97
C PRO A 314 4.80 9.88 11.65
N VAL A 315 5.00 10.95 12.43
CA VAL A 315 4.34 12.26 12.18
C VAL A 315 5.35 13.30 11.69
N TYR A 316 6.61 13.15 12.09
CA TYR A 316 7.68 14.10 11.79
C TYR A 316 8.49 13.61 10.59
N LEU A 317 8.71 14.51 9.64
CA LEU A 317 9.52 14.32 8.44
C LEU A 317 11.01 14.44 8.78
N VAL A 318 11.47 13.52 9.61
CA VAL A 318 12.87 13.33 9.97
C VAL A 318 13.31 11.93 9.60
N TRP A 319 14.63 11.72 9.59
CA TRP A 319 15.22 10.40 9.40
C TRP A 319 16.13 10.01 10.56
N GLY A 320 16.35 8.71 10.78
CA GLY A 320 17.26 8.25 11.81
C GLY A 320 17.60 6.76 11.75
N TYR A 321 18.73 6.39 12.36
CA TYR A 321 19.16 4.99 12.46
C TYR A 321 18.32 4.25 13.50
N SER A 322 17.74 3.11 13.10
CA SER A 322 16.90 2.27 13.96
C SER A 322 15.76 3.01 14.70
N ASN A 323 15.41 4.22 14.26
CA ASN A 323 14.47 5.08 14.95
C ASN A 323 13.03 4.84 14.46
N ARG A 324 12.21 4.18 15.29
CA ARG A 324 10.79 3.90 14.99
C ARG A 324 9.85 5.09 15.25
N SER A 325 10.37 6.27 15.57
CA SER A 325 9.57 7.51 15.65
C SER A 325 9.75 8.43 14.44
N ALA A 326 10.75 8.14 13.59
CA ALA A 326 11.04 8.88 12.36
C ALA A 326 10.21 8.39 11.16
N ALA A 327 9.88 9.29 10.23
CA ALA A 327 9.25 8.94 8.95
C ALA A 327 10.14 8.05 8.09
N VAL A 328 11.44 8.34 8.08
CA VAL A 328 12.43 7.54 7.36
C VAL A 328 13.39 6.88 8.33
N ARG A 329 13.35 5.56 8.41
CA ARG A 329 14.24 4.77 9.27
C ARG A 329 15.31 4.12 8.42
N VAL A 330 16.54 4.07 8.93
CA VAL A 330 17.61 3.23 8.36
C VAL A 330 17.78 2.01 9.27
N PRO A 331 17.29 0.81 8.88
CA PRO A 331 17.38 -0.38 9.71
C PRO A 331 18.83 -0.85 9.90
N ALA A 332 19.11 -1.42 11.08
CA ALA A 332 20.37 -2.10 11.31
C ALA A 332 20.51 -3.32 10.37
N THR A 333 21.67 -3.47 9.76
CA THR A 333 21.95 -4.54 8.79
C THR A 333 22.62 -5.76 9.40
N GLY A 334 23.00 -5.70 10.68
CA GLY A 334 23.76 -6.76 11.35
C GLY A 334 25.11 -7.07 10.67
N GLY A 335 25.68 -6.09 9.95
CA GLY A 335 26.90 -6.28 9.15
C GLY A 335 26.68 -6.85 7.74
N ASN A 336 25.46 -7.25 7.38
CA ASN A 336 25.16 -7.70 6.02
C ASN A 336 24.80 -6.52 5.12
N ARG A 337 25.79 -6.08 4.32
CA ARG A 337 25.64 -4.97 3.36
C ARG A 337 24.48 -5.16 2.37
N GLY A 338 24.16 -6.41 2.01
CA GLY A 338 23.04 -6.71 1.12
C GLY A 338 21.66 -6.31 1.68
N LEU A 339 21.55 -6.13 3.00
CA LEU A 339 20.31 -5.72 3.68
C LEU A 339 20.16 -4.21 3.87
N ALA A 340 21.15 -3.41 3.45
CA ALA A 340 21.12 -1.96 3.60
C ALA A 340 20.02 -1.34 2.73
N ARG A 341 19.17 -0.55 3.38
CA ARG A 341 17.97 0.03 2.77
C ARG A 341 17.46 1.20 3.60
N VAL A 342 16.53 1.93 3.01
CA VAL A 342 15.77 2.99 3.68
C VAL A 342 14.34 2.50 3.87
N GLU A 343 13.79 2.64 5.07
CA GLU A 343 12.43 2.25 5.43
C GLU A 343 11.56 3.51 5.54
N PHE A 344 10.61 3.69 4.62
CA PHE A 344 9.61 4.76 4.68
C PHE A 344 8.31 4.25 5.32
N ARG A 345 7.94 4.83 6.47
CA ARG A 345 6.95 4.25 7.39
C ARG A 345 5.58 4.94 7.36
N SER A 346 5.51 6.10 6.70
CA SER A 346 4.28 6.86 6.51
C SER A 346 3.21 6.14 5.68
N PRO A 347 3.54 5.37 4.62
CA PRO A 347 2.52 4.73 3.80
C PRO A 347 1.62 3.80 4.61
N ASP A 348 0.40 3.61 4.11
CA ASP A 348 -0.56 2.69 4.70
C ASP A 348 -1.22 1.77 3.66
N PRO A 349 -1.85 0.66 4.11
CA PRO A 349 -2.32 -0.37 3.21
C PRO A 349 -3.55 0.00 2.38
N LEU A 350 -4.11 1.21 2.49
CA LEU A 350 -5.16 1.67 1.58
C LEU A 350 -4.62 2.42 0.37
N CYS A 351 -3.32 2.68 0.30
CA CYS A 351 -2.74 3.26 -0.89
C CYS A 351 -2.85 2.34 -2.11
N ASN A 352 -2.89 2.97 -3.29
CA ASN A 352 -2.58 2.28 -4.54
C ASN A 352 -1.06 2.04 -4.57
N PRO A 353 -0.57 0.79 -4.41
CA PRO A 353 0.86 0.55 -4.24
C PRO A 353 1.66 0.91 -5.50
N TYR A 354 1.06 0.80 -6.69
CA TYR A 354 1.71 1.22 -7.93
C TYR A 354 2.04 2.71 -7.92
N LEU A 355 1.08 3.55 -7.51
CA LEU A 355 1.29 5.00 -7.44
C LEU A 355 2.19 5.38 -6.27
N ALA A 356 1.95 4.80 -5.09
CA ALA A 356 2.67 5.14 -3.86
C ALA A 356 4.17 4.79 -3.93
N ILE A 357 4.51 3.59 -4.40
CA ILE A 357 5.91 3.16 -4.55
C ILE A 357 6.60 4.00 -5.64
N SER A 358 5.94 4.19 -6.78
CA SER A 358 6.46 4.98 -7.89
C SER A 358 6.76 6.43 -7.47
N ALA A 359 5.82 7.08 -6.78
CA ALA A 359 5.99 8.43 -6.27
C ALA A 359 7.14 8.54 -5.26
N THR A 360 7.25 7.58 -4.35
CA THR A 360 8.35 7.53 -3.37
C THR A 360 9.71 7.41 -4.04
N LEU A 361 9.81 6.56 -5.09
CA LEU A 361 11.03 6.39 -5.86
C LEU A 361 11.41 7.65 -6.64
N LEU A 362 10.44 8.32 -7.26
CA LEU A 362 10.67 9.58 -7.98
C LEU A 362 11.07 10.73 -7.04
N ALA A 363 10.46 10.82 -5.85
CA ALA A 363 10.86 11.78 -4.83
C ALA A 363 12.32 11.56 -4.41
N GLY A 364 12.71 10.31 -4.12
CA GLY A 364 14.08 9.99 -3.80
C GLY A 364 15.05 10.23 -4.95
N TYR A 365 14.64 9.99 -6.20
CA TYR A 365 15.43 10.33 -7.38
C TYR A 365 15.62 11.84 -7.55
N ASP A 366 14.59 12.66 -7.32
CA ASP A 366 14.71 14.12 -7.34
C ASP A 366 15.73 14.61 -6.30
N GLY A 367 15.68 14.03 -5.10
CA GLY A 367 16.67 14.24 -4.05
C GLY A 367 18.10 13.98 -4.51
N ILE A 368 18.34 12.88 -5.24
CA ILE A 368 19.65 12.54 -5.83
C ILE A 368 20.09 13.58 -6.86
N VAL A 369 19.19 13.96 -7.78
CA VAL A 369 19.50 14.91 -8.87
C VAL A 369 19.83 16.30 -8.32
N ARG A 370 19.03 16.78 -7.37
CA ARG A 370 19.18 18.11 -6.74
C ARG A 370 20.17 18.11 -5.57
N LYS A 371 20.67 16.94 -5.16
CA LYS A 371 21.58 16.75 -4.02
C LYS A 371 21.03 17.31 -2.71
N ILE A 372 19.75 17.02 -2.44
CA ILE A 372 19.05 17.50 -1.25
C ILE A 372 19.61 16.80 -0.01
N ASP A 373 20.26 17.53 0.89
CA ASP A 373 20.78 16.96 2.13
C ASP A 373 19.64 16.79 3.16
N PRO A 374 19.38 15.58 3.68
CA PRO A 374 18.36 15.36 4.71
C PRO A 374 18.78 15.90 6.09
N GLY A 375 19.96 16.51 6.21
CA GLY A 375 20.53 16.96 7.47
C GLY A 375 21.04 15.78 8.32
N ASP A 376 21.35 16.06 9.57
CA ASP A 376 21.81 15.03 10.49
C ASP A 376 20.68 14.08 10.90
N PRO A 377 20.98 12.78 11.12
CA PRO A 377 19.98 11.83 11.59
C PRO A 377 19.49 12.26 12.97
N PHE A 378 18.17 12.18 13.18
CA PHE A 378 17.55 12.54 14.43
C PHE A 378 17.87 11.50 15.52
N GLU A 379 18.45 11.97 16.63
CA GLU A 379 18.76 11.17 17.82
C GLU A 379 17.65 11.29 18.87
N GLY A 380 17.25 10.16 19.47
CA GLY A 380 16.23 10.11 20.52
C GLY A 380 14.82 9.80 20.03
N ASN A 381 13.85 9.91 20.94
CA ASN A 381 12.43 9.64 20.69
C ASN A 381 11.71 10.93 20.28
N VAL A 382 11.28 11.01 19.02
CA VAL A 382 10.62 12.21 18.48
C VAL A 382 9.30 12.51 19.23
N TYR A 383 8.65 11.49 19.81
CA TYR A 383 7.40 11.68 20.57
C TYR A 383 7.60 12.34 21.94
N GLU A 384 8.83 12.40 22.46
CA GLU A 384 9.16 12.99 23.76
C GLU A 384 9.61 14.45 23.65
N LEU A 385 9.62 15.01 22.43
CA LEU A 385 9.89 16.43 22.21
C LEU A 385 8.84 17.27 22.94
N LYS A 386 9.28 17.98 23.99
CA LYS A 386 8.43 18.77 24.89
C LYS A 386 8.08 20.16 24.35
N ASP A 387 8.82 20.63 23.35
CA ASP A 387 8.64 21.91 22.68
C ASP A 387 8.72 21.70 21.18
N GLU A 388 7.89 22.44 20.44
CA GLU A 388 7.85 22.52 18.98
C GLU A 388 9.15 23.12 18.43
N GLU A 389 10.28 22.41 18.52
CA GLU A 389 11.29 22.57 17.49
C GLU A 389 10.59 22.37 16.15
N LYS A 390 10.73 23.32 15.24
CA LYS A 390 10.03 23.42 13.93
C LYS A 390 10.46 22.31 12.98
N LEU A 391 10.39 21.06 13.41
CA LEU A 391 10.59 19.90 12.57
C LEU A 391 9.42 19.86 11.58
N PRO A 392 9.71 19.63 10.30
CA PRO A 392 8.66 19.46 9.32
C PRO A 392 7.79 18.26 9.72
N THR A 393 6.48 18.39 9.53
CA THR A 393 5.49 17.35 9.86
C THR A 393 4.72 16.95 8.62
N LEU A 394 4.19 15.73 8.64
CA LEU A 394 3.21 15.30 7.66
C LEU A 394 1.92 16.15 7.78
N PRO A 395 1.13 16.24 6.71
CA PRO A 395 -0.20 16.84 6.75
C PRO A 395 -1.08 16.19 7.81
N LYS A 396 -1.98 16.97 8.39
CA LYS A 396 -2.92 16.55 9.45
C LYS A 396 -4.25 16.06 8.90
N SER A 397 -4.49 16.24 7.60
CA SER A 397 -5.69 15.78 6.91
C SER A 397 -5.39 15.40 5.46
N LEU A 398 -6.32 14.67 4.84
CA LEU A 398 -6.27 14.38 3.41
C LEU A 398 -6.34 15.66 2.57
N ASP A 399 -7.16 16.63 2.99
CA ASP A 399 -7.28 17.92 2.30
C ASP A 399 -5.94 18.65 2.20
N GLU A 400 -5.24 18.79 3.32
CA GLU A 400 -3.93 19.43 3.38
C GLU A 400 -2.92 18.67 2.51
N ALA A 401 -2.93 17.34 2.54
CA ALA A 401 -2.05 16.55 1.69
C ALA A 401 -2.34 16.74 0.19
N LEU A 402 -3.61 16.84 -0.20
CA LEU A 402 -4.00 17.07 -1.60
C LEU A 402 -3.59 18.47 -2.09
N GLU A 403 -3.70 19.50 -1.22
CA GLU A 403 -3.20 20.85 -1.51
C GLU A 403 -1.67 20.88 -1.68
N GLU A 404 -0.95 20.12 -0.85
CA GLU A 404 0.51 19.95 -0.94
C GLU A 404 0.89 19.22 -2.24
N LEU A 405 0.15 18.17 -2.63
CA LEU A 405 0.37 17.47 -3.90
C LEU A 405 0.08 18.38 -5.11
N GLU A 406 -0.94 19.23 -5.05
CA GLU A 406 -1.20 20.20 -6.12
C GLU A 406 -0.07 21.22 -6.27
N SER A 407 0.52 21.62 -5.15
CA SER A 407 1.59 22.63 -5.10
C SER A 407 2.97 22.06 -5.43
N ASP A 408 3.22 20.80 -5.07
CA ASP A 408 4.49 20.10 -5.23
C ASP A 408 4.27 18.74 -5.91
N ASN A 409 4.20 18.73 -7.24
CA ASN A 409 4.13 17.49 -8.05
C ASN A 409 5.15 17.45 -9.19
N GLU A 410 6.04 18.45 -9.31
CA GLU A 410 7.00 18.50 -10.41
C GLU A 410 7.98 17.32 -10.40
N TYR A 411 8.32 16.80 -9.22
CA TYR A 411 9.15 15.60 -9.08
C TYR A 411 8.49 14.33 -9.67
N LEU A 412 7.16 14.32 -9.83
CA LEU A 412 6.41 13.20 -10.42
C LEU A 412 6.34 13.26 -11.95
N ARG A 413 6.46 14.46 -12.53
CA ARG A 413 6.30 14.74 -13.97
C ARG A 413 7.21 13.98 -14.93
N PRO A 414 8.39 13.46 -14.54
CA PRO A 414 9.17 12.60 -15.44
C PRO A 414 8.39 11.36 -15.93
N VAL A 415 7.38 10.90 -15.18
CA VAL A 415 6.59 9.71 -15.52
C VAL A 415 5.08 9.90 -15.34
N PHE A 416 4.63 10.57 -14.28
CA PHE A 416 3.21 10.74 -14.01
C PHE A 416 2.60 11.75 -14.99
N SER A 417 1.63 11.30 -15.77
CA SER A 417 0.89 12.17 -16.69
C SER A 417 0.09 13.22 -15.91
N LYS A 418 -0.17 14.36 -16.58
CA LYS A 418 -0.99 15.42 -15.99
C LYS A 418 -2.42 14.94 -15.77
N GLU A 419 -2.93 14.17 -16.71
CA GLU A 419 -4.27 13.61 -16.74
C GLU A 419 -4.47 12.64 -15.57
N LEU A 420 -3.50 11.77 -15.29
CA LEU A 420 -3.55 10.86 -14.13
C LEU A 420 -3.59 11.63 -12.82
N LEU A 421 -2.66 12.58 -12.61
CA LEU A 421 -2.60 13.35 -11.36
C LEU A 421 -3.88 14.15 -11.14
N GLN A 422 -4.42 14.77 -12.19
CA GLN A 422 -5.66 15.51 -12.12
C GLN A 422 -6.84 14.60 -11.74
N SER A 423 -7.02 13.47 -12.43
CA SER A 423 -8.10 12.54 -12.10
C SER A 423 -7.94 11.93 -10.70
N TYR A 424 -6.71 11.68 -10.26
CA TYR A 424 -6.43 11.23 -8.89
C TYR A 424 -6.87 12.26 -7.84
N LEU A 425 -6.49 13.52 -8.03
CA LEU A 425 -6.87 14.62 -7.14
C LEU A 425 -8.40 14.78 -7.09
N GLU A 426 -9.08 14.72 -8.23
CA GLU A 426 -10.55 14.81 -8.31
C GLU A 426 -11.24 13.70 -7.49
N VAL A 427 -10.78 12.45 -7.64
CA VAL A 427 -11.29 11.31 -6.87
C VAL A 427 -11.09 11.52 -5.37
N LYS A 428 -9.89 11.93 -4.96
CA LYS A 428 -9.56 12.07 -3.53
C LYS A 428 -10.17 13.29 -2.87
N LYS A 429 -10.39 14.38 -3.60
CA LYS A 429 -11.18 15.52 -3.12
C LYS A 429 -12.64 15.13 -2.89
N ALA A 430 -13.25 14.38 -3.82
CA ALA A 430 -14.61 13.89 -3.66
C ALA A 430 -14.77 12.96 -2.44
N GLU A 431 -13.77 12.10 -2.17
CA GLU A 431 -13.71 11.26 -0.96
C GLU A 431 -13.68 12.13 0.31
N ALA A 432 -12.78 13.12 0.36
CA ALA A 432 -12.63 14.02 1.50
C ALA A 432 -13.91 14.84 1.76
N ASP A 433 -14.50 15.42 0.71
CA ASP A 433 -15.73 16.19 0.77
C ASP A 433 -16.89 15.34 1.28
N THR A 434 -17.01 14.10 0.79
CA THR A 434 -18.05 13.17 1.26
C THR A 434 -17.89 12.91 2.74
N ALA A 435 -16.69 12.53 3.21
CA ALA A 435 -16.46 12.21 4.61
C ALA A 435 -16.71 13.41 5.54
N ARG A 436 -16.37 14.63 5.10
CA ARG A 436 -16.58 15.87 5.88
C ARG A 436 -18.05 16.18 6.14
N MET A 437 -18.96 15.77 5.24
CA MET A 437 -20.40 16.03 5.40
C MET A 437 -21.09 15.15 6.46
N TYR A 438 -20.45 14.06 6.90
CA TYR A 438 -21.03 13.13 7.88
C TYR A 438 -20.58 13.47 9.30
N PRO A 439 -21.50 13.81 10.23
CA PRO A 439 -21.16 14.03 11.63
C PRO A 439 -20.59 12.76 12.28
N SER A 440 -19.54 12.91 13.08
CA SER A 440 -18.96 11.81 13.86
C SER A 440 -19.72 11.60 15.18
N PRO A 441 -19.90 10.35 15.67
CA PRO A 441 -20.55 10.10 16.97
C PRO A 441 -19.88 10.82 18.16
N ILE A 442 -18.57 11.09 18.08
CA ILE A 442 -17.86 11.82 19.14
C ILE A 442 -18.32 13.29 19.23
N GLU A 443 -18.79 13.88 18.13
CA GLU A 443 -19.27 15.27 18.11
C GLU A 443 -20.54 15.43 18.95
N PHE A 444 -21.42 14.42 18.97
CA PHE A 444 -22.56 14.41 19.90
C PHE A 444 -22.08 14.38 21.36
N TYR A 445 -21.10 13.54 21.70
CA TYR A 445 -20.56 13.50 23.06
C TYR A 445 -19.92 14.85 23.48
N MET A 446 -19.24 15.51 22.55
CA MET A 446 -18.55 16.78 22.82
C MET A 446 -19.50 18.00 22.84
N TYR A 447 -20.51 18.04 21.98
CA TYR A 447 -21.24 19.26 21.66
C TYR A 447 -22.74 19.23 21.98
N MET A 448 -23.34 18.07 22.28
CA MET A 448 -24.79 17.98 22.53
C MET A 448 -25.28 18.83 23.70
N ASN A 449 -24.41 19.12 24.67
CA ASN A 449 -24.74 19.89 25.87
C ASN A 449 -24.14 21.32 25.86
N LEU A 450 -23.55 21.78 24.75
CA LEU A 450 -23.20 23.19 24.57
C LEU A 450 -24.49 24.01 24.40
#